data_AF-A0A239KE79-F1
#
_entry.id   AF-A0A239KE79-F1
#
_cell.length_a   1.000
_cell.length_b   1.000
_cell.length_c   1.000
_cell.angle_alpha   90.00
_cell.angle_beta   90.00
_cell.angle_gamma   90.00
#
_symmetry.space_group_name_H-M   'P 1'
#
loop_
_entity.id
_entity.type
_entity.pdbx_description
1 polymer ?
#
loop_
_entity_poly.entity_id
_entity_poly.type
_entity_poly.pdbx_seq_one_letter_code
_entity_poly.pdbx_strand_id
1 'polypeptide(L)'
;MSRITRNAAIAIRMEKLIARREVAAVGRQIGMTAAAGILGAVGLIMLNVAGYLALAARLEPWLAALIVAIVNLALAALLLLVARNVSADGDVEAAREVRDLALSDLEGEVVDAAAEVQGLANDLRTVARNPLSAAGLTALVPLLTLILKNLKK
;
A
#
# COMPACT_ATOMS: atom_id res chain seq x y z
N MET A 1 8.38 -13.31 -32.55
CA MET A 1 8.20 -12.75 -31.19
C MET A 1 7.81 -13.90 -30.26
N SER A 2 8.59 -14.14 -29.20
CA SER A 2 8.40 -15.30 -28.33
C SER A 2 7.08 -15.22 -27.54
N ARG A 3 6.54 -16.36 -27.12
CA ARG A 3 5.28 -16.39 -26.32
C ARG A 3 5.42 -15.59 -25.02
N ILE A 4 6.63 -15.47 -24.51
CA ILE A 4 6.99 -14.77 -23.27
C ILE A 4 6.77 -13.25 -23.41
N THR A 5 7.24 -12.63 -24.50
CA THR A 5 7.07 -11.17 -24.67
C THR A 5 5.62 -10.77 -24.89
N ARG A 6 4.83 -11.62 -25.55
CA ARG A 6 3.39 -11.40 -25.71
C ARG A 6 2.66 -11.50 -24.37
N ASN A 7 2.96 -12.52 -23.55
CA ASN A 7 2.32 -12.71 -22.26
C ASN A 7 2.70 -11.60 -21.27
N ALA A 8 3.96 -11.16 -21.26
CA ALA A 8 4.42 -10.02 -20.46
C ALA A 8 3.72 -8.71 -20.87
N ALA A 9 3.57 -8.46 -22.17
CA ALA A 9 2.86 -7.28 -22.67
C ALA A 9 1.36 -7.30 -22.28
N ILE A 10 0.74 -8.49 -22.27
CA ILE A 10 -0.64 -8.66 -21.80
C ILE A 10 -0.72 -8.39 -20.30
N ALA A 11 0.16 -8.96 -19.49
CA ALA A 11 0.18 -8.76 -18.03
C ALA A 11 0.26 -7.28 -17.64
N ILE A 12 1.23 -6.54 -18.22
CA ILE A 12 1.38 -5.09 -17.98
C ILE A 12 0.12 -4.31 -18.39
N ARG A 13 -0.51 -4.70 -19.50
CA ARG A 13 -1.75 -4.04 -19.97
C ARG A 13 -2.92 -4.29 -19.02
N MET A 14 -3.00 -5.49 -18.45
CA MET A 14 -4.02 -5.86 -17.47
C MET A 14 -3.79 -5.16 -16.13
N GLU A 15 -2.57 -5.13 -15.60
CA GLU A 15 -2.24 -4.37 -14.39
C GLU A 15 -2.59 -2.88 -14.53
N LYS A 16 -2.26 -2.27 -15.67
CA LYS A 16 -2.62 -0.87 -15.95
C LYS A 16 -4.13 -0.67 -16.01
N LEU A 17 -4.89 -1.66 -16.46
CA LEU A 17 -6.36 -1.60 -16.51
C LEU A 17 -6.96 -1.70 -15.10
N ILE A 18 -6.43 -2.62 -14.28
CA ILE A 18 -6.84 -2.84 -12.89
C ILE A 18 -6.55 -1.58 -12.06
N ALA A 19 -5.32 -1.08 -12.11
CA ALA A 19 -4.91 0.13 -11.38
C ALA A 19 -5.77 1.35 -11.75
N ARG A 20 -6.09 1.54 -13.04
CA ARG A 20 -6.99 2.62 -13.47
C ARG A 20 -8.39 2.49 -12.91
N ARG A 21 -8.93 1.26 -12.86
CA ARG A 21 -10.27 1.02 -12.35
C ARG A 21 -10.35 1.20 -10.85
N GLU A 22 -9.33 0.75 -10.14
CA GLU A 22 -9.20 0.90 -8.69
C GLU A 22 -9.07 2.37 -8.30
N VAL A 23 -8.19 3.13 -8.95
CA VAL A 23 -8.06 4.59 -8.72
C VAL A 23 -9.37 5.33 -9.02
N ALA A 24 -10.06 4.98 -10.12
CA ALA A 24 -11.35 5.59 -10.44
C ALA A 24 -12.44 5.24 -9.42
N ALA A 25 -12.48 3.99 -8.95
CA ALA A 25 -13.43 3.53 -7.93
C ALA A 25 -13.18 4.23 -6.59
N VAL A 26 -11.93 4.25 -6.13
CA VAL A 26 -11.52 4.94 -4.89
C VAL A 26 -11.78 6.43 -4.99
N GLY A 27 -11.43 7.07 -6.11
CA GLY A 27 -11.69 8.50 -6.32
C GLY A 27 -13.19 8.83 -6.28
N ARG A 28 -14.03 8.02 -6.91
CA ARG A 28 -15.49 8.19 -6.86
C ARG A 28 -16.04 7.96 -5.46
N GLN A 29 -15.55 6.95 -4.75
CA GLN A 29 -15.94 6.67 -3.38
C GLN A 29 -15.56 7.82 -2.45
N ILE A 30 -14.33 8.35 -2.53
CA ILE A 30 -13.90 9.51 -1.76
C ILE A 30 -14.80 10.72 -2.04
N GLY A 31 -15.07 11.01 -3.33
CA GLY A 31 -15.93 12.13 -3.70
C GLY A 31 -17.36 12.00 -3.15
N MET A 32 -17.97 10.81 -3.28
CA MET A 32 -19.31 10.54 -2.76
C MET A 32 -19.35 10.56 -1.23
N THR A 33 -18.37 9.97 -0.55
CA THR A 33 -18.27 9.97 0.91
C THR A 33 -18.02 11.38 1.45
N ALA A 34 -17.19 12.19 0.80
CA ALA A 34 -16.98 13.58 1.17
C ALA A 34 -18.26 14.41 1.00
N ALA A 35 -18.96 14.26 -0.12
CA ALA A 35 -20.24 14.92 -0.35
C ALA A 35 -21.29 14.51 0.68
N ALA A 36 -21.39 13.20 0.98
CA ALA A 36 -22.27 12.69 2.01
C ALA A 36 -21.91 13.22 3.40
N GLY A 37 -20.62 13.33 3.73
CA GLY A 37 -20.14 13.93 4.97
C GLY A 37 -20.54 15.40 5.11
N ILE A 38 -20.38 16.20 4.05
CA ILE A 38 -20.78 17.61 4.03
C ILE A 38 -22.29 17.74 4.20
N LEU A 39 -23.08 17.03 3.40
CA LEU A 39 -24.54 17.07 3.47
C LEU A 39 -25.05 16.58 4.83
N GLY A 40 -24.42 15.54 5.38
CA GLY A 40 -24.69 15.04 6.72
C GLY A 40 -24.42 16.08 7.80
N ALA A 41 -23.29 16.79 7.72
CA ALA A 41 -22.95 17.87 8.66
C ALA A 41 -23.95 19.03 8.59
N VAL A 42 -24.30 19.48 7.38
CA VAL A 42 -25.32 20.53 7.18
C VAL A 42 -26.68 20.08 7.72
N GLY A 43 -27.08 18.84 7.42
CA GLY A 43 -28.31 18.26 7.95
C GLY A 43 -28.32 18.21 9.47
N LEU A 44 -27.21 17.83 10.11
CA LEU A 44 -27.08 17.79 11.56
C LEU A 44 -27.18 19.19 12.21
N ILE A 45 -26.58 20.21 11.58
CA ILE A 45 -26.71 21.61 12.01
C ILE A 45 -28.17 22.05 11.94
N MET A 46 -28.83 21.81 10.81
CA MET A 46 -30.24 22.20 10.62
C MET A 46 -31.18 21.42 11.55
N LEU A 47 -30.88 20.16 11.84
CA LEU A 47 -31.61 19.36 12.81
C LEU A 47 -31.51 19.95 14.22
N ASN A 48 -30.32 20.42 14.60
CA ASN A 48 -30.12 21.12 15.87
C ASN A 48 -30.91 22.43 15.94
N VAL A 49 -30.88 23.23 14.88
CA VAL A 49 -31.66 24.47 14.79
C VAL A 49 -33.16 24.16 14.91
N ALA A 50 -33.65 23.20 14.14
CA ALA A 50 -35.05 22.79 14.17
C ALA A 50 -35.47 22.26 15.54
N GLY A 51 -34.65 21.42 16.16
CA GLY A 51 -34.89 20.90 17.51
C GLY A 51 -34.93 22.02 18.55
N TYR A 52 -33.96 22.93 18.51
CA TYR A 52 -33.94 24.09 19.41
C TYR A 52 -35.18 24.96 19.24
N LEU A 53 -35.55 25.32 18.01
CA LEU A 53 -36.74 26.14 17.74
C LEU A 53 -38.04 25.45 18.22
N ALA A 54 -38.15 24.13 17.99
CA ALA A 54 -39.31 23.35 18.43
C ALA A 54 -39.44 23.26 19.96
N LEU A 55 -38.30 23.23 20.68
CA LEU A 55 -38.28 23.25 22.14
C LEU A 55 -38.50 24.65 22.69
N ALA A 56 -37.85 25.66 22.12
CA ALA A 56 -37.99 27.06 22.52
C ALA A 56 -39.42 27.60 22.31
N ALA A 57 -40.22 26.97 21.45
CA ALA A 57 -41.64 27.28 21.31
C ALA A 57 -42.50 26.84 22.51
N ARG A 58 -41.99 25.96 23.38
CA ARG A 58 -42.73 25.39 24.53
C ARG A 58 -42.04 25.60 25.88
N LEU A 59 -40.73 25.84 25.87
CA LEU A 59 -39.87 25.95 27.05
C LEU A 59 -39.07 27.26 27.00
N GLU A 60 -38.52 27.65 28.14
CA GLU A 60 -37.58 28.77 28.21
C GLU A 60 -36.33 28.51 27.33
N PRO A 61 -35.79 29.54 26.66
CA PRO A 61 -34.68 29.40 25.72
C PRO A 61 -33.44 28.70 26.31
N TRP A 62 -33.10 29.00 27.56
CA TRP A 62 -31.96 28.39 28.24
C TRP A 62 -32.14 26.89 28.46
N LEU A 63 -33.37 26.46 28.78
CA LEU A 63 -33.69 25.06 29.03
C LEU A 63 -33.73 24.27 27.71
N ALA A 64 -34.26 24.87 26.64
CA ALA A 64 -34.20 24.31 25.30
C ALA A 64 -32.75 24.08 24.83
N ALA A 65 -31.88 25.08 25.00
CA ALA A 65 -30.46 24.97 24.66
C ALA A 65 -29.75 23.87 25.47
N LEU A 66 -30.05 23.77 26.78
CA LEU A 66 -29.47 22.75 27.65
C LEU A 66 -29.86 21.33 27.20
N ILE A 67 -31.14 21.11 26.87
CA ILE A 67 -31.62 19.80 26.41
C ILE A 67 -30.93 19.41 25.09
N VAL A 68 -30.86 20.33 24.12
CA VAL A 68 -30.19 20.10 22.84
C VAL A 68 -28.71 19.78 23.05
N ALA A 69 -28.03 20.48 23.96
CA ALA A 69 -26.63 20.21 24.29
C ALA A 69 -26.42 18.80 24.87
N ILE A 70 -27.27 18.38 25.81
CA ILE A 70 -27.22 17.03 26.40
C ILE A 70 -27.42 15.95 25.33
N VAL A 71 -28.37 16.15 24.42
CA VAL A 71 -28.62 15.21 23.30
C VAL A 71 -27.39 15.10 22.39
N ASN A 72 -26.75 16.22 22.04
CA ASN A 72 -25.53 16.21 21.23
C ASN A 72 -24.36 15.51 21.93
N LEU A 73 -24.19 15.71 23.24
CA LEU A 73 -23.16 15.00 24.02
C LEU A 73 -23.41 13.49 24.03
N ALA A 74 -24.67 13.07 24.18
CA ALA A 74 -25.03 11.65 24.12
C ALA A 74 -24.77 11.06 22.72
N LEU A 75 -25.12 11.78 21.65
CA LEU A 75 -24.82 11.37 20.28
C LEU A 75 -23.31 11.29 20.02
N ALA A 76 -22.53 12.26 20.50
CA ALA A 76 -21.08 12.24 20.38
C ALA A 76 -20.46 11.03 21.10
N ALA A 77 -20.91 10.72 22.32
CA ALA A 77 -20.48 9.53 23.05
C ALA A 77 -20.82 8.24 22.28
N LEU A 78 -22.03 8.14 21.70
CA LEU A 78 -22.43 7.00 20.89
C LEU A 78 -21.56 6.86 19.63
N LEU A 79 -21.29 7.95 18.92
CA LEU A 79 -20.43 7.95 17.74
C LEU A 79 -18.99 7.55 18.08
N LEU A 80 -18.46 7.99 19.22
CA LEU A 80 -17.13 7.56 19.69
C LEU A 80 -17.09 6.05 19.99
N LEU A 81 -18.14 5.50 20.60
CA LEU A 81 -18.23 4.05 20.84
C LEU A 81 -18.28 3.27 19.53
N VAL A 82 -19.06 3.73 18.55
CA VAL A 82 -19.11 3.11 17.22
C VAL A 82 -17.76 3.22 16.52
N ALA A 83 -17.14 4.40 16.50
CA ALA A 83 -15.85 4.62 15.86
C ALA A 83 -14.74 3.71 16.40
N ARG A 84 -14.74 3.44 17.72
CA ARG A 84 -13.81 2.50 18.35
C ARG A 84 -13.99 1.04 17.92
N ASN A 85 -15.16 0.68 17.40
CA ASN A 85 -15.44 -0.68 16.92
C ASN A 85 -15.14 -0.85 15.42
N VAL A 86 -14.98 0.25 14.67
CA VAL A 86 -14.68 0.22 13.22
C VAL A 86 -13.16 0.23 12.97
N SER A 87 -12.34 -0.03 13.99
CA SER A 87 -10.88 0.02 13.89
C SER A 87 -10.35 -0.86 12.76
N ALA A 88 -9.62 -0.23 11.83
CA ALA A 88 -8.85 -0.88 10.77
C ALA A 88 -7.66 -1.71 11.30
N ASP A 89 -7.53 -1.88 12.61
CA ASP A 89 -6.42 -2.58 13.26
C ASP A 89 -6.32 -4.04 12.79
N GLY A 90 -7.44 -4.71 12.53
CA GLY A 90 -7.41 -6.09 12.02
C GLY A 90 -6.73 -6.21 10.65
N ASP A 91 -7.05 -5.30 9.73
CA ASP A 91 -6.50 -5.30 8.37
C ASP A 91 -5.05 -4.79 8.34
N VAL A 92 -4.72 -3.82 9.20
CA VAL A 92 -3.38 -3.25 9.28
C VAL A 92 -2.40 -4.19 9.95
N GLU A 93 -2.80 -4.92 10.99
CA GLU A 93 -1.91 -5.84 11.69
C GLU A 93 -1.60 -7.07 10.83
N ALA A 94 -2.61 -7.65 10.16
CA ALA A 94 -2.39 -8.73 9.19
C ALA A 94 -1.48 -8.28 8.02
N ALA A 95 -1.67 -7.06 7.52
CA ALA A 95 -0.80 -6.49 6.48
C ALA A 95 0.64 -6.26 6.97
N ARG A 96 0.82 -5.87 8.25
CA ARG A 96 2.15 -5.74 8.87
C ARG A 96 2.82 -7.09 9.02
N GLU A 97 2.09 -8.11 9.48
CA GLU A 97 2.61 -9.47 9.63
C GLU A 97 3.09 -10.04 8.29
N VAL A 98 2.29 -9.90 7.22
CA VAL A 98 2.67 -10.34 5.87
C VAL A 98 3.88 -9.57 5.34
N ARG A 99 3.94 -8.25 5.58
CA ARG A 99 5.09 -7.44 5.18
C ARG A 99 6.35 -7.87 5.93
N ASP A 100 6.25 -8.10 7.23
CA ASP A 100 7.39 -8.45 8.07
C ASP A 100 7.92 -9.85 7.73
N LEU A 101 7.02 -10.79 7.38
CA LEU A 101 7.41 -12.10 6.82
C LEU A 101 8.16 -11.93 5.48
N ALA A 102 7.63 -11.12 4.56
CA ALA A 102 8.27 -10.86 3.28
C ALA A 102 9.65 -10.17 3.42
N LEU A 103 9.79 -9.27 4.40
CA LEU A 103 11.07 -8.63 4.72
C LEU A 103 12.07 -9.63 5.31
N SER A 104 11.62 -10.54 6.18
CA SER A 104 12.45 -11.60 6.74
C SER A 104 12.98 -12.55 5.65
N ASP A 105 12.15 -12.93 4.68
CA ASP A 105 12.58 -13.80 3.58
C ASP A 105 13.61 -13.11 2.67
N LEU A 106 13.41 -11.81 2.39
CA LEU A 106 14.37 -10.98 1.66
C LEU A 106 15.72 -10.87 2.36
N GLU A 107 15.74 -10.75 3.70
CA GLU A 107 16.99 -10.73 4.46
C GLU A 107 17.78 -12.04 4.29
N GLY A 108 17.08 -13.19 4.30
CA GLY A 108 17.69 -14.50 4.03
C GLY A 108 18.27 -14.61 2.63
N GLU A 109 17.49 -14.26 1.60
CA GLU A 109 17.94 -14.32 0.21
C GLU A 109 19.09 -13.34 -0.10
N VAL A 110 19.10 -12.15 0.53
CA VAL A 110 20.17 -11.16 0.34
C VAL A 110 21.48 -11.62 0.98
N VAL A 111 21.43 -12.28 2.14
CA VAL A 111 22.62 -12.86 2.79
C VAL A 111 23.20 -13.98 1.94
N ASP A 112 22.37 -14.87 1.41
CA ASP A 112 22.81 -15.98 0.57
C ASP A 112 23.37 -15.48 -0.78
N ALA A 113 22.70 -14.51 -1.42
CA ALA A 113 23.21 -13.87 -2.63
C ALA A 113 24.54 -13.13 -2.40
N ALA A 114 24.70 -12.47 -1.24
CA ALA A 114 25.96 -11.82 -0.88
C ALA A 114 27.09 -12.83 -0.65
N ALA A 115 26.78 -14.00 -0.06
CA ALA A 115 27.74 -15.08 0.12
C ALA A 115 28.18 -15.70 -1.22
N GLU A 116 27.24 -15.90 -2.15
CA GLU A 116 27.52 -16.43 -3.49
C GLU A 116 28.40 -15.47 -4.31
N VAL A 117 28.14 -14.15 -4.23
CA VAL A 117 28.99 -13.12 -4.88
C VAL A 117 30.39 -13.08 -4.28
N GLN A 118 30.53 -13.20 -2.95
CA GLN A 118 31.84 -13.28 -2.31
C GLN A 118 32.61 -14.55 -2.68
N GLY A 119 31.91 -15.69 -2.83
CA GLY A 119 32.46 -16.94 -3.35
C GLY A 119 33.02 -16.76 -4.76
N LEU A 120 32.20 -16.22 -5.67
CA LEU A 120 32.61 -15.92 -7.05
C LEU A 120 33.80 -14.94 -7.12
N ALA A 121 33.83 -13.93 -6.25
CA ALA A 121 34.93 -12.98 -6.18
C ALA A 121 36.24 -13.63 -5.69
N ASN A 122 36.16 -14.54 -4.71
CA ASN A 122 37.32 -15.29 -4.22
C ASN A 122 37.84 -16.30 -5.24
N ASP A 123 36.95 -16.95 -5.99
CA ASP A 123 37.32 -17.85 -7.07
C ASP A 123 38.04 -17.09 -8.19
N LEU A 124 37.53 -15.92 -8.59
CA LEU A 124 38.21 -15.03 -9.54
C LEU A 124 39.57 -14.54 -9.02
N ARG A 125 39.68 -14.22 -7.72
CA ARG A 125 40.94 -13.77 -7.10
C ARG A 125 41.98 -14.88 -7.02
N THR A 126 41.55 -16.12 -6.79
CA THR A 126 42.41 -17.31 -6.76
C THR A 126 42.93 -17.64 -8.16
N VAL A 127 42.05 -17.56 -9.16
CA VAL A 127 42.39 -17.71 -10.59
C VAL A 127 43.39 -16.63 -11.04
N ALA A 128 43.21 -15.38 -10.60
CA ALA A 128 44.14 -14.28 -10.90
C ALA A 128 45.51 -14.43 -10.23
N ARG A 129 45.56 -15.02 -9.03
CA ARG A 129 46.83 -15.26 -8.30
C ARG A 129 47.58 -16.50 -8.78
N ASN A 130 46.91 -17.46 -9.42
CA ASN A 130 47.54 -18.65 -10.02
C ASN A 130 47.20 -18.80 -11.52
N PRO A 131 47.73 -17.91 -12.39
CA PRO A 131 47.54 -18.00 -13.84
C PRO A 131 48.27 -19.20 -14.46
N LEU A 132 49.13 -19.90 -13.72
CA LEU A 132 50.00 -20.98 -14.22
C LEU A 132 49.41 -22.40 -14.04
N SER A 133 48.33 -22.58 -13.28
CA SER A 133 47.51 -23.81 -13.34
C SER A 133 46.43 -23.75 -14.44
N ALA A 134 46.35 -22.62 -15.15
CA ALA A 134 45.31 -22.30 -16.12
C ALA A 134 45.59 -22.83 -17.53
N ALA A 135 45.74 -24.14 -17.67
CA ALA A 135 45.52 -24.78 -18.97
C ALA A 135 44.04 -24.70 -19.43
N GLY A 136 43.13 -24.17 -18.60
CA GLY A 136 41.69 -24.07 -18.87
C GLY A 136 41.11 -22.66 -19.14
N LEU A 137 41.85 -21.57 -18.94
CA LEU A 137 41.29 -20.20 -19.09
C LEU A 137 41.20 -19.70 -20.55
N THR A 138 41.82 -20.39 -21.50
CA THR A 138 41.67 -20.08 -22.94
C THR A 138 40.26 -20.35 -23.47
N ALA A 139 39.42 -21.08 -22.73
CA ALA A 139 38.04 -21.40 -23.11
C ALA A 139 36.97 -20.37 -22.68
N LEU A 140 37.31 -19.40 -21.81
CA LEU A 140 36.34 -18.40 -21.30
C LEU A 140 36.33 -17.08 -22.11
N VAL A 141 37.40 -16.79 -22.85
CA VAL A 141 37.49 -15.63 -23.76
C VAL A 141 36.37 -15.61 -24.83
N PRO A 142 35.99 -16.74 -25.46
CA PRO A 142 34.87 -16.78 -26.42
C PRO A 142 33.51 -16.48 -25.79
N LEU A 143 33.30 -16.86 -24.53
CA LEU A 143 32.02 -16.67 -23.83
C LEU A 143 31.83 -15.21 -23.40
N LEU A 144 32.88 -14.58 -22.87
CA LEU A 144 32.86 -13.15 -22.53
C LEU A 144 32.66 -12.28 -23.77
N THR A 145 33.28 -12.65 -24.90
CA THR A 145 33.08 -11.93 -26.17
C THR A 145 31.67 -12.15 -26.75
N LEU A 146 31.04 -13.32 -26.53
CA LEU A 146 29.64 -13.56 -26.91
C LEU A 146 28.66 -12.70 -26.11
N ILE A 147 28.88 -12.56 -24.80
CA ILE A 147 28.03 -11.74 -23.92
C ILE A 147 28.19 -10.25 -24.26
N LEU A 148 29.43 -9.76 -24.42
CA LEU A 148 29.69 -8.37 -24.81
C LEU A 148 29.12 -8.03 -26.20
N LYS A 149 29.11 -8.98 -27.14
CA LYS A 149 28.57 -8.77 -28.48
C LYS A 149 27.04 -8.68 -28.51
N ASN A 150 26.34 -9.34 -27.58
CA ASN A 150 24.89 -9.28 -27.46
C ASN A 150 24.38 -8.08 -26.65
N LEU A 151 25.22 -7.49 -25.78
CA LEU A 151 24.89 -6.25 -25.06
C LEU A 151 25.07 -4.98 -25.90
N LYS A 152 25.77 -5.08 -27.04
CA LYS A 152 26.02 -3.97 -27.97
C LYS A 152 25.00 -3.90 -29.13
N LYS A 153 23.91 -4.69 -29.05
CA LYS A 153 22.76 -4.67 -29.95
C LYS A 153 21.52 -4.25 -29.18
#